data_AF-A0A1H2T8E4-F1
#
_entry.id   AF-A0A1H2T8E4-F1
#
_cell.length_a   1.000
_cell.length_b   1.000
_cell.length_c   1.000
_cell.angle_alpha   90.00
_cell.angle_beta   90.00
_cell.angle_gamma   90.00
#
_symmetry.space_group_name_H-M   'P 1'
#
loop_
_entity.id
_entity.type
_entity.pdbx_description
1 polymer ?
#
loop_
_entity_poly.entity_id
_entity_poly.type
_entity_poly.pdbx_seq_one_letter_code
_entity_poly.pdbx_strand_id
1 'polypeptide(L)'
;MFSSEYENMILIDTTLSVLINKDIMQKQSVELSELEDQTCIVVASSTQIENEESYYKDILGVKSPLHFVNSYQEARLFVSAGTGYMIYEGTSDGDYYDADINMIPLLKNKEPLKRRYCAFWKLDNSGYYVETFADILKEQFHNT
;
A
#
# COMPACT_ATOMS: atom_id res chain seq x y z
N MET A 1 10.20 9.99 7.18
CA MET A 1 11.19 10.99 6.71
C MET A 1 12.58 10.43 6.98
N PHE A 2 13.57 10.68 6.13
CA PHE A 2 14.93 10.23 6.38
C PHE A 2 15.59 11.09 7.46
N SER A 3 16.42 10.46 8.29
CA SER A 3 17.16 11.13 9.36
C SER A 3 18.66 10.94 9.15
N SER A 4 19.44 11.98 9.46
CA SER A 4 20.91 11.93 9.44
C SER A 4 21.50 11.09 10.57
N GLU A 5 20.72 10.70 11.57
CA GLU A 5 21.17 9.82 12.67
C GLU A 5 21.09 8.33 12.32
N TYR A 6 20.52 8.03 11.15
CA TYR A 6 20.27 6.68 10.67
C TYR A 6 20.91 6.48 9.31
N GLU A 7 21.31 5.24 9.04
CA GLU A 7 21.43 4.78 7.67
C GLU A 7 20.03 4.59 7.08
N ASN A 8 19.82 5.09 5.87
CA ASN A 8 18.53 5.10 5.18
C ASN A 8 18.64 4.29 3.90
N MET A 9 18.45 2.97 3.98
CA MET A 9 18.59 2.09 2.83
C MET A 9 17.24 1.87 2.16
N ILE A 10 17.14 2.21 0.87
CA ILE A 10 15.98 1.87 0.04
C ILE A 10 16.09 0.41 -0.40
N LEU A 11 15.03 -0.36 -0.15
CA LEU A 11 14.91 -1.77 -0.49
C LEU A 11 14.30 -1.93 -1.88
N ILE A 12 13.08 -1.44 -2.09
CA ILE A 12 12.35 -1.54 -3.36
C ILE A 12 11.25 -0.48 -3.44
N ASP A 13 10.85 -0.13 -4.67
CA ASP A 13 9.59 0.59 -4.95
C ASP A 13 8.59 -0.39 -5.57
N THR A 14 7.43 -0.55 -4.95
CA THR A 14 6.34 -1.41 -5.44
C THR A 14 5.19 -0.56 -5.97
N THR A 15 4.57 -0.97 -7.06
CA THR A 15 3.41 -0.26 -7.62
C THR A 15 2.15 -0.65 -6.87
N LEU A 16 1.31 0.34 -6.58
CA LEU A 16 0.02 0.16 -5.95
C LEU A 16 -1.09 0.04 -6.98
N SER A 17 -2.08 -0.79 -6.65
CA SER A 17 -3.34 -0.93 -7.36
C SER A 17 -4.50 -0.62 -6.42
N VAL A 18 -5.70 -0.52 -6.96
CA VAL A 18 -6.94 -0.56 -6.18
C VAL A 18 -7.70 -1.83 -6.47
N LEU A 19 -8.32 -2.39 -5.44
CA LEU A 19 -9.38 -3.37 -5.57
C LEU A 19 -10.71 -2.64 -5.41
N ILE A 20 -11.58 -2.75 -6.41
CA ILE A 20 -12.87 -2.07 -6.47
C ILE A 20 -13.90 -2.95 -7.17
N ASN A 21 -15.17 -2.83 -6.80
CA ASN A 21 -16.24 -3.57 -7.47
C ASN A 21 -16.32 -3.20 -8.97
N LYS A 22 -16.47 -4.22 -9.83
CA LYS A 22 -16.54 -4.09 -11.30
C LYS A 22 -17.74 -3.27 -11.77
N ASP A 23 -18.86 -3.30 -11.07
CA ASP A 23 -20.04 -2.50 -11.44
C ASP A 23 -19.85 -1.02 -11.14
N ILE A 24 -18.91 -0.67 -10.24
CA ILE A 24 -18.56 0.71 -9.91
C ILE A 24 -17.54 1.27 -10.90
N MET A 25 -16.50 0.50 -11.20
CA MET A 25 -15.40 1.01 -12.02
C MET A 25 -14.76 -0.05 -12.92
N GLN A 26 -14.87 0.18 -14.23
CA GLN A 26 -14.25 -0.64 -15.29
C GLN A 26 -13.27 0.22 -16.09
N LYS A 27 -12.15 0.58 -15.46
CA LYS A 27 -11.06 1.32 -16.10
C LYS A 27 -9.78 0.49 -16.17
N GLN A 28 -8.90 0.85 -17.08
CA GLN A 28 -7.56 0.26 -17.20
C GLN A 28 -6.57 0.82 -16.17
N SER A 29 -6.83 2.01 -15.65
CA SER A 29 -6.11 2.67 -14.56
C SER A 29 -7.03 3.69 -13.89
N VAL A 30 -6.68 4.14 -12.69
CA VAL A 30 -7.45 5.17 -11.96
C VAL A 30 -6.50 6.15 -11.27
N GLU A 31 -6.79 7.44 -11.34
CA GLU A 31 -6.09 8.46 -10.57
C GLU A 31 -6.61 8.50 -9.12
N LEU A 32 -5.72 8.72 -8.16
CA LEU A 32 -6.09 8.82 -6.75
C LEU A 32 -7.17 9.89 -6.49
N SER A 33 -7.17 10.97 -7.26
CA SER A 33 -8.18 12.05 -7.18
C SER A 33 -9.56 11.65 -7.70
N GLU A 34 -9.69 10.56 -8.46
CA GLU A 34 -10.98 10.06 -8.93
C GLU A 34 -11.71 9.23 -7.87
N LEU A 35 -11.04 8.95 -6.75
CA LEU A 35 -11.55 8.12 -5.66
C LEU A 35 -12.02 8.94 -4.45
N GLU A 36 -11.94 10.28 -4.51
CA GLU A 36 -12.19 11.17 -3.36
C GLU A 36 -13.62 11.03 -2.79
N ASP A 37 -14.60 10.70 -3.63
CA ASP A 37 -16.00 10.47 -3.24
C ASP A 37 -16.29 9.03 -2.77
N GLN A 38 -15.31 8.12 -2.88
CA GLN A 38 -15.44 6.72 -2.46
C GLN A 38 -14.79 6.51 -1.09
N THR A 39 -15.27 5.53 -0.31
CA THR A 39 -14.63 5.16 0.96
C THR A 39 -13.41 4.28 0.70
N CYS A 40 -12.27 4.63 1.29
CA CYS A 40 -11.07 3.78 1.30
C CYS A 40 -11.13 2.84 2.52
N ILE A 41 -11.18 1.54 2.26
CA ILE A 41 -11.18 0.50 3.27
C ILE A 41 -9.73 0.18 3.63
N VAL A 42 -9.38 0.33 4.90
CA VAL A 42 -8.01 0.19 5.40
C VAL A 42 -7.97 -0.93 6.45
N VAL A 43 -7.11 -1.93 6.23
CA VAL A 43 -6.91 -3.02 7.19
C VAL A 43 -5.91 -2.55 8.23
N ALA A 44 -6.35 -2.38 9.48
CA ALA A 44 -5.49 -1.97 10.58
C ALA A 44 -5.96 -2.60 11.89
N SER A 45 -5.02 -3.06 12.72
CA SER A 45 -5.34 -3.36 14.12
C SER A 45 -5.58 -2.06 14.89
N SER A 46 -6.29 -2.14 16.02
CA SER A 46 -6.58 -0.97 16.87
C SER A 46 -5.34 -0.15 17.26
N THR A 47 -4.19 -0.80 17.44
CA THR A 47 -2.92 -0.14 17.79
C THR A 47 -2.20 0.51 16.59
N GLN A 48 -2.65 0.23 15.37
CA GLN A 48 -2.04 0.72 14.13
C GLN A 48 -2.84 1.83 13.44
N ILE A 49 -4.09 2.09 13.87
CA ILE A 49 -5.01 3.03 13.22
C ILE A 49 -4.36 4.39 12.96
N GLU A 50 -3.74 5.01 13.97
CA GLU A 50 -3.14 6.34 13.83
C GLU A 50 -1.99 6.37 12.80
N ASN A 51 -1.15 5.34 12.82
CA ASN A 51 -0.04 5.21 11.86
C ASN A 51 -0.55 4.98 10.43
N GLU A 52 -1.55 4.12 10.26
CA GLU A 52 -2.16 3.86 8.96
C GLU A 52 -2.92 5.09 8.45
N GLU A 53 -3.62 5.82 9.31
CA GLU A 53 -4.29 7.06 8.94
C GLU A 53 -3.29 8.09 8.40
N SER A 54 -2.20 8.35 9.12
CA SER A 54 -1.15 9.27 8.66
C SER A 54 -0.50 8.77 7.36
N TYR A 55 -0.26 7.47 7.23
CA TYR A 55 0.29 6.92 5.99
C TYR A 55 -0.64 7.14 4.78
N TYR A 56 -1.93 6.83 4.90
CA TYR A 56 -2.88 7.01 3.79
C TYR A 56 -3.11 8.50 3.49
N LYS A 57 -3.31 9.34 4.51
CA LYS A 57 -3.62 10.77 4.34
C LYS A 57 -2.39 11.57 3.93
N ASP A 58 -1.32 11.49 4.70
CA ASP A 58 -0.18 12.41 4.58
C ASP A 58 0.85 11.92 3.57
N ILE A 59 1.10 10.60 3.51
CA ILE A 59 2.13 10.01 2.66
C ILE A 59 1.57 9.67 1.27
N LEU A 60 0.49 8.89 1.19
CA LEU A 60 -0.14 8.55 -0.08
C LEU A 60 -0.94 9.73 -0.67
N GLY A 61 -1.53 10.57 0.18
CA GLY A 61 -2.35 11.71 -0.25
C GLY A 61 -3.80 11.33 -0.54
N VAL A 62 -4.32 10.29 0.13
CA VAL A 62 -5.71 9.84 0.02
C VAL A 62 -6.62 10.90 0.62
N LYS A 63 -7.55 11.45 -0.17
CA LYS A 63 -8.55 12.40 0.36
C LYS A 63 -9.87 11.74 0.75
N SER A 64 -10.16 10.56 0.21
CA SER A 64 -11.29 9.70 0.53
C SER A 64 -11.50 9.51 2.03
N PRO A 65 -12.76 9.40 2.52
CA PRO A 65 -13.05 8.91 3.86
C PRO A 65 -12.37 7.55 4.09
N LEU A 66 -11.83 7.32 5.30
CA LEU A 66 -11.22 6.05 5.67
C LEU A 66 -12.18 5.23 6.52
N HIS A 67 -12.27 3.93 6.23
CA HIS A 67 -12.99 2.97 7.06
C HIS A 67 -12.04 1.84 7.46
N PHE A 68 -11.78 1.73 8.76
CA PHE A 68 -10.84 0.76 9.30
C PHE A 68 -11.52 -0.57 9.64
N VAL A 69 -10.91 -1.66 9.20
CA VAL A 69 -11.37 -3.03 9.42
C VAL A 69 -10.22 -3.89 9.96
N ASN A 70 -10.54 -4.97 10.66
CA ASN A 70 -9.51 -5.76 11.36
C ASN A 70 -8.94 -6.92 10.53
N SER A 71 -9.46 -7.16 9.33
CA SER A 71 -9.01 -8.26 8.46
C SER A 71 -9.21 -7.98 6.97
N TYR A 72 -8.40 -8.63 6.13
CA TYR A 72 -8.56 -8.58 4.68
C TYR A 72 -9.87 -9.22 4.20
N GLN A 73 -10.37 -10.22 4.93
CA GLN A 73 -11.66 -10.85 4.65
C GLN A 73 -12.80 -9.85 4.81
N GLU A 74 -12.79 -9.08 5.89
CA GLU A 74 -13.76 -8.01 6.13
C GLU A 74 -13.63 -6.91 5.08
N ALA A 75 -12.39 -6.46 4.78
CA ALA A 75 -12.16 -5.46 3.73
C ALA A 75 -12.75 -5.90 2.38
N ARG A 76 -12.55 -7.16 2.01
CA ARG A 76 -13.10 -7.74 0.79
C ARG A 76 -14.63 -7.68 0.74
N LEU A 77 -15.33 -7.93 1.85
CA LEU A 77 -16.79 -7.82 1.88
C LEU A 77 -17.26 -6.40 1.52
N PHE A 78 -16.60 -5.35 2.03
CA PHE A 78 -16.94 -3.97 1.68
C PHE A 78 -16.69 -3.66 0.20
N VAL A 79 -15.55 -4.15 -0.33
CA VAL A 79 -15.18 -3.98 -1.73
C VAL A 79 -16.16 -4.72 -2.64
N SER A 80 -16.43 -6.01 -2.42
CA SER A 80 -17.38 -6.80 -3.21
C SER A 80 -18.80 -6.24 -3.12
N ALA A 81 -19.21 -5.70 -1.96
CA ALA A 81 -20.52 -5.04 -1.81
C ALA A 81 -20.61 -3.67 -2.51
N GLY A 82 -19.50 -3.15 -3.07
CA GLY A 82 -19.48 -1.85 -3.73
C GLY A 82 -19.60 -0.65 -2.77
N THR A 83 -19.20 -0.83 -1.51
CA THR A 83 -19.30 0.20 -0.48
C THR A 83 -17.98 0.94 -0.21
N GLY A 84 -16.93 0.54 -0.93
CA GLY A 84 -15.63 1.19 -0.90
C GLY A 84 -14.63 0.51 -1.82
N TYR A 85 -13.43 1.04 -1.85
CA TYR A 85 -12.26 0.45 -2.52
C TYR A 85 -11.17 0.21 -1.48
N MET A 86 -10.21 -0.66 -1.78
CA MET A 86 -8.99 -0.77 -0.98
C MET A 86 -7.75 -0.58 -1.85
N ILE A 87 -6.73 0.07 -1.31
CA ILE A 87 -5.42 0.12 -1.94
C ILE A 87 -4.74 -1.22 -1.67
N TYR A 88 -4.19 -1.82 -2.72
CA TYR A 88 -3.60 -3.15 -2.67
C TYR A 88 -2.22 -3.16 -3.31
N GLU A 89 -1.34 -3.95 -2.71
CA GLU A 89 0.02 -4.14 -3.17
C GLU A 89 0.20 -5.62 -3.50
N GLY A 90 0.18 -5.93 -4.79
CA GLY A 90 0.33 -7.29 -5.29
C GLY A 90 0.10 -7.38 -6.80
N THR A 91 0.45 -8.52 -7.37
CA THR A 91 0.21 -8.83 -8.79
C THR A 91 -1.16 -9.48 -8.97
N SER A 92 -1.67 -9.46 -10.21
CA SER A 92 -2.96 -10.05 -10.56
C SER A 92 -2.98 -11.59 -10.47
N ASP A 93 -1.82 -12.20 -10.26
CA ASP A 93 -1.66 -13.64 -10.28
C ASP A 93 -1.88 -14.22 -8.87
N GLY A 94 -3.09 -14.73 -8.64
CA GLY A 94 -3.27 -15.84 -7.69
C GLY A 94 -4.55 -15.83 -6.87
N ASP A 95 -4.87 -14.73 -6.18
CA ASP A 95 -5.78 -14.81 -5.02
C ASP A 95 -7.03 -13.92 -5.06
N TYR A 96 -7.20 -13.07 -6.08
CA TYR A 96 -8.35 -12.15 -6.18
C TYR A 96 -9.21 -12.44 -7.42
N TYR A 97 -9.80 -13.64 -7.46
CA TYR A 97 -10.82 -14.02 -8.45
C TYR A 97 -12.24 -13.97 -7.85
N ASP A 98 -12.53 -12.99 -6.99
CA ASP A 98 -13.93 -12.70 -6.75
C ASP A 98 -14.49 -12.13 -8.06
N ALA A 99 -15.55 -12.75 -8.59
CA ALA A 99 -16.04 -12.45 -9.95
C ALA A 99 -16.39 -10.96 -10.11
N ASP A 100 -16.65 -10.28 -9.00
CA ASP A 100 -17.14 -8.91 -8.92
C ASP A 100 -16.04 -7.89 -8.56
N ILE A 101 -14.79 -8.30 -8.30
CA ILE A 101 -13.68 -7.37 -7.96
C ILE A 101 -12.78 -7.15 -9.17
N ASN A 102 -12.48 -5.89 -9.47
CA ASN A 102 -11.46 -5.48 -10.42
C ASN A 102 -10.20 -5.01 -9.68
N MET A 103 -9.03 -5.40 -10.19
CA MET A 103 -7.75 -4.83 -9.76
C MET A 103 -7.26 -3.85 -10.82
N ILE A 104 -7.16 -2.58 -10.45
CA ILE A 104 -6.86 -1.49 -11.37
C ILE A 104 -5.59 -0.77 -10.90
N PRO A 105 -4.59 -0.57 -11.77
CA PRO A 105 -3.41 0.25 -11.44
C PRO A 105 -3.79 1.63 -10.90
N LEU A 106 -3.21 2.01 -9.76
CA LEU A 106 -3.45 3.30 -9.12
C LEU A 106 -2.38 4.31 -9.56
N LEU A 107 -2.83 5.46 -10.03
CA LEU A 107 -1.98 6.54 -10.51
C LEU A 107 -2.09 7.76 -9.59
N LYS A 108 -1.05 8.59 -9.62
CA LYS A 108 -1.06 9.94 -9.06
C LYS A 108 -0.31 10.87 -9.99
N ASN A 109 -1.01 11.83 -10.58
CA ASN A 109 -0.48 12.74 -11.59
C ASN A 109 0.02 11.99 -12.83
N LYS A 110 -0.74 10.98 -13.31
CA LYS A 110 -0.46 10.13 -14.47
C LYS A 110 0.72 9.19 -14.33
N GLU A 111 1.37 9.17 -13.18
CA GLU A 111 2.45 8.23 -12.84
C GLU A 111 1.92 7.13 -11.91
N PRO A 112 2.40 5.88 -12.04
CA PRO A 112 2.05 4.82 -11.10
C PRO A 112 2.36 5.23 -9.66
N LEU A 113 1.36 5.14 -8.78
CA LEU A 113 1.56 5.37 -7.36
C LEU A 113 2.38 4.21 -6.80
N LYS A 114 3.43 4.53 -6.05
CA LYS A 114 4.36 3.54 -5.52
C LYS A 114 4.48 3.62 -4.01
N ARG A 115 4.70 2.47 -3.38
CA ARG A 115 5.16 2.37 -2.00
C ARG A 115 6.65 2.09 -2.00
N ARG A 116 7.39 2.88 -1.21
CA ARG A 116 8.82 2.70 -1.02
C ARG A 116 9.07 1.96 0.29
N TYR A 117 9.75 0.83 0.21
CA TYR A 117 10.25 0.10 1.36
C TYR A 117 11.67 0.53 1.68
N CYS A 118 11.92 0.81 2.96
CA CYS A 118 13.24 1.16 3.45
C CYS A 118 13.57 0.35 4.70
N ALA A 119 14.85 0.06 4.88
CA ALA A 119 15.42 -0.36 6.16
C ALA A 119 16.14 0.83 6.79
N PHE A 120 15.96 1.00 8.09
CA PHE A 120 16.61 2.05 8.88
C PHE A 120 17.32 1.42 10.08
N TRP A 121 18.57 1.82 10.31
CA TRP A 121 19.31 1.50 11.53
C TRP A 121 20.14 2.70 11.95
N LYS A 122 20.40 2.84 13.25
CA LYS A 122 21.20 3.94 13.76
C LYS A 122 22.65 3.81 13.30
N LEU A 123 23.29 4.95 13.03
CA LEU A 123 24.71 5.01 12.69
C LEU A 123 25.61 4.46 13.81
N ASP A 124 25.20 4.62 15.08
CA ASP A 124 25.92 4.04 16.22
C ASP A 124 25.71 2.53 16.39
N ASN A 125 24.91 1.92 15.51
CA ASN A 125 24.63 0.48 15.44
C ASN A 125 24.94 -0.08 14.03
N SER A 126 26.03 0.38 13.40
CA SER A 126 26.47 -0.02 12.05
C SER A 126 27.66 -1.01 12.09
N GLY A 127 27.48 -2.13 12.80
CA GLY A 127 28.46 -3.23 12.76
C GLY A 127 28.32 -4.09 11.51
N TYR A 128 29.38 -4.84 11.15
CA TYR A 128 29.41 -5.75 9.99
C TYR A 128 28.15 -6.62 9.82
N TYR A 129 27.59 -7.14 10.92
CA TYR A 129 26.39 -7.97 10.87
C TYR A 129 25.13 -7.22 10.47
N VAL A 130 24.99 -5.95 10.86
CA VAL A 130 23.83 -5.12 10.51
C VAL A 130 23.86 -4.79 9.03
N GLU A 131 25.03 -4.42 8.50
CA GLU A 131 25.22 -4.15 7.08
C GLU A 131 25.01 -5.40 6.23
N THR A 132 25.59 -6.54 6.63
CA THR A 132 25.40 -7.80 5.91
C THR A 132 23.93 -8.24 5.90
N PHE A 133 23.22 -8.08 7.03
CA PHE A 133 21.78 -8.38 7.08
C PHE A 133 20.97 -7.44 6.19
N ALA A 134 21.30 -6.15 6.16
CA ALA A 134 20.69 -5.17 5.28
C ALA A 134 20.85 -5.56 3.81
N ASP A 135 22.05 -5.98 3.39
CA ASP A 135 22.30 -6.45 2.02
C ASP A 135 21.48 -7.72 1.68
N ILE A 136 21.49 -8.71 2.57
CA ILE A 136 20.68 -9.94 2.40
C ILE A 136 19.19 -9.59 2.28
N LEU A 137 18.69 -8.69 3.14
CA LEU A 137 17.30 -8.26 3.11
C LEU A 137 16.97 -7.61 1.76
N LYS A 138 17.82 -6.72 1.27
CA LYS A 138 17.64 -6.06 -0.02
C LYS A 138 17.60 -7.06 -1.19
N GLU A 139 18.45 -8.07 -1.17
CA GLU A 139 18.42 -9.15 -2.17
C GLU A 139 17.10 -9.94 -2.14
N GLN A 140 16.53 -10.21 -0.97
CA GLN A 140 15.24 -10.92 -0.88
C GLN A 140 14.10 -10.13 -1.54
N PHE A 141 14.08 -8.80 -1.41
CA PHE A 141 13.07 -7.96 -2.08
C PHE A 141 13.19 -7.95 -3.61
N HIS A 142 14.39 -8.17 -4.16
CA HIS A 142 14.57 -8.25 -5.62
C HIS A 142 14.23 -9.62 -6.21
N ASN A 143 14.14 -10.66 -5.37
CA ASN A 143 13.82 -12.03 -5.79
C ASN A 143 12.30 -12.35 -5.71
N THR A 144 11.46 -11.35 -5.43
CA THR A 144 10.00 -11.47 -5.29
C THR A 144 9.31 -10.84 -6.50
#